data_AF-A0A1V1P9K0-F1
#
_entry.id   AF-A0A1V1P9K0-F1
#
_cell.length_a   1.000
_cell.length_b   1.000
_cell.length_c   1.000
_cell.angle_alpha   90.00
_cell.angle_beta   90.00
_cell.angle_gamma   90.00
#
_symmetry.space_group_name_H-M   'P 1'
#
loop_
_entity.id
_entity.type
_entity.pdbx_description
1 polymer ?
#
loop_
_entity_poly.entity_id
_entity_poly.type
_entity_poly.pdbx_seq_one_letter_code
_entity_poly.pdbx_strand_id
1 'polypeptide(L)' 'MIERIFDTDHISLLERGHPEIQKRLTSVPSNSLAVSVITVEEMLRGRLAVLAKRSEGEKSSCIQKANGNCSIF' A
#
# COMPACT_ATOMS: atom_id res chain seq x y z
N MET A 1 22.82 12.87 -8.47
CA MET A 1 22.10 12.95 -9.76
C MET A 1 21.15 11.76 -9.80
N ILE A 2 19.91 11.94 -10.24
CA ILE A 2 18.95 10.83 -10.30
C ILE A 2 19.37 9.89 -11.44
N GLU A 3 19.56 8.61 -11.14
CA GLU A 3 20.00 7.59 -12.10
C GLU A 3 18.89 6.57 -12.38
N ARG A 4 18.01 6.33 -11.41
CA ARG A 4 16.94 5.33 -11.52
C ARG A 4 15.62 5.89 -11.01
N ILE A 5 14.56 5.64 -11.78
CA ILE A 5 13.18 5.94 -11.40
C ILE A 5 12.48 4.61 -11.16
N PHE A 6 11.78 4.49 -10.03
CA PHE A 6 11.01 3.30 -9.70
C PHE A 6 9.56 3.42 -10.14
N ASP A 7 9.06 2.29 -10.63
CA ASP A 7 7.66 2.07 -10.96
C ASP A 7 6.91 1.44 -9.77
N THR A 8 5.58 1.41 -9.83
CA THR A 8 4.69 0.94 -8.77
C THR A 8 4.98 -0.50 -8.34
N ASP A 9 5.36 -1.38 -9.27
CA ASP A 9 5.71 -2.77 -8.96
C ASP A 9 6.98 -2.89 -8.10
N HIS A 10 7.97 -2.02 -8.31
CA HIS A 10 9.21 -2.05 -7.53
C HIS A 10 8.95 -1.71 -6.08
N ILE A 11 8.10 -0.70 -5.84
CA ILE A 11 7.70 -0.32 -4.48
C ILE A 11 6.83 -1.41 -3.87
N SER A 12 5.88 -1.97 -4.63
CA SER A 12 5.02 -3.04 -4.18
C SER A 12 5.79 -4.32 -3.80
N LEU A 13 6.83 -4.67 -4.55
CA LEU A 13 7.73 -5.79 -4.24
C LEU A 13 8.61 -5.50 -3.02
N LEU A 14 9.11 -4.27 -2.90
CA LEU A 14 9.86 -3.82 -1.74
C LEU A 14 9.02 -3.92 -0.46
N GLU A 15 7.77 -3.44 -0.47
CA GLU A 15 6.85 -3.51 0.66
C GLU A 15 6.51 -4.95 1.07
N ARG A 16 6.48 -5.89 0.12
CA ARG A 16 6.29 -7.32 0.36
C ARG A 16 7.56 -8.05 0.80
N GLY A 17 8.68 -7.34 0.91
CA GLY A 17 9.94 -7.89 1.35
C GLY A 17 10.65 -8.74 0.29
N HIS A 18 10.45 -8.49 -1.00
CA HIS A 18 11.12 -9.25 -2.05
C HIS A 18 12.66 -9.15 -1.93
N PRO A 19 13.38 -10.27 -1.70
CA PRO A 19 14.78 -10.25 -1.25
C PRO A 19 15.73 -9.63 -2.27
N GLU A 20 15.47 -9.84 -3.56
CA GLU A 20 16.32 -9.30 -4.63
C GLU A 20 16.16 -7.79 -4.81
N ILE A 21 14.95 -7.27 -4.58
CA ILE A 21 14.68 -5.84 -4.65
C ILE A 21 15.31 -5.14 -3.45
N GLN A 22 15.17 -5.71 -2.25
CA GLN A 22 15.85 -5.21 -1.04
C GLN A 22 17.37 -5.15 -1.23
N LYS A 23 18.00 -6.22 -1.72
CA LYS A 23 19.45 -6.27 -1.94
C LYS A 23 19.93 -5.24 -2.97
N ARG A 24 19.15 -5.01 -4.03
CA ARG A 24 19.47 -4.01 -5.06
C ARG A 24 19.32 -2.59 -4.51
N LEU A 25 18.25 -2.30 -3.77
CA LEU A 25 18.02 -0.97 -3.19
C LEU A 25 19.10 -0.60 -2.16
N THR A 26 19.50 -1.53 -1.29
CA THR A 26 20.54 -1.25 -0.27
C THR A 26 21.92 -1.02 -0.88
N SER A 27 22.15 -1.51 -2.10
CA SER A 27 23.41 -1.32 -2.84
C SER A 27 23.50 0.00 -3.63
N VAL A 28 22.42 0.77 -3.70
CA VAL A 28 22.33 2.00 -4.50
C VAL A 28 22.16 3.21 -3.57
N PRO A 29 22.93 4.29 -3.76
CA PRO A 29 22.81 5.46 -2.89
C PRO A 29 21.46 6.14 -3.08
N SER A 30 20.81 6.53 -1.98
CA SER A 30 19.43 7.06 -1.98
C SER A 30 19.25 8.33 -2.82
N ASN A 31 20.29 9.15 -2.94
CA ASN A 31 20.32 10.37 -3.77
C ASN A 31 20.41 10.10 -5.29
N SER A 32 20.50 8.84 -5.71
CA SER A 32 20.44 8.39 -7.11
C SER A 32 19.11 7.72 -7.47
N LEU A 33 18.21 7.59 -6.50
CA LEU A 33 16.90 6.95 -6.64
C LEU A 33 15.80 8.01 -6.65
N ALA A 34 14.79 7.80 -7.49
CA ALA A 34 13.59 8.62 -7.52
C ALA A 34 12.34 7.76 -7.74
N VAL A 35 11.19 8.33 -7.39
CA VAL A 35 9.86 7.79 -7.68
C VAL A 35 9.08 8.87 -8.41
N SER A 36 8.29 8.50 -9.41
CA SER A 36 7.45 9.46 -10.11
C SER A 36 6.27 9.91 -9.23
N VAL A 37 5.79 11.15 -9.41
CA VAL A 37 4.58 11.63 -8.72
C VAL A 37 3.34 10.78 -9.06
N ILE A 38 3.30 10.22 -10.27
CA ILE A 38 2.23 9.33 -10.74
C ILE A 38 2.21 8.05 -9.90
N THR A 39 3.38 7.41 -9.73
CA THR A 39 3.55 6.21 -8.88
C THR A 39 3.10 6.48 -7.45
N VAL A 40 3.39 7.66 -6.90
CA VAL A 40 2.92 8.05 -5.55
C VAL A 40 1.39 8.14 -5.51
N GLU A 41 0.76 8.76 -6.51
CA GLU A 41 -0.70 8.87 -6.60
C GLU A 41 -1.36 7.49 -6.68
N GLU A 42 -0.85 6.61 -7.53
CA GLU A 42 -1.38 5.25 -7.72
C GLU A 42 -1.37 4.45 -6.42
N MET A 43 -0.26 4.50 -5.66
CA MET A 43 -0.17 3.82 -4.37
C MET A 43 -1.14 4.37 -3.33
N LEU A 44 -1.27 5.70 -3.24
CA LEU A 44 -2.21 6.33 -2.32
C LEU A 44 -3.65 5.96 -2.65
N ARG A 45 -4.03 6.02 -3.94
CA ARG A 45 -5.35 5.62 -4.42
C ARG A 45 -5.64 4.15 -4.12
N GLY A 46 -4.68 3.26 -4.37
CA GLY A 46 -4.80 1.83 -4.06
C GLY A 46 -5.04 1.56 -2.59
N ARG A 47 -4.26 2.20 -1.69
CA ARG A 47 -4.41 2.07 -0.23
C ARG A 47 -5.76 2.59 0.25
N LEU A 48 -6.18 3.76 -0.22
CA LEU A 48 -7.48 4.36 0.15
C LEU A 48 -8.65 3.50 -0.34
N ALA A 49 -8.56 2.90 -1.52
CA ALA A 49 -9.61 2.00 -2.03
C ALA A 49 -9.78 0.75 -1.14
N VAL A 50 -8.69 0.20 -0.60
CA VAL A 50 -8.76 -0.92 0.36
C VAL A 50 -9.44 -0.50 1.66
N LEU A 51 -9.10 0.69 2.18
CA LEU A 51 -9.74 1.24 3.38
C LEU A 51 -11.23 1.49 3.16
N ALA A 52 -11.60 2.12 2.04
CA ALA A 52 -13.00 2.38 1.69
C ALA A 52 -13.83 1.09 1.63
N LYS A 53 -13.33 0.03 1.00
CA LYS A 53 -13.99 -1.28 0.95
C LYS A 53 -14.22 -1.88 2.34
N ARG A 54 -13.27 -1.73 3.27
CA ARG A 54 -13.44 -2.20 4.65
C ARG A 54 -14.46 -1.36 5.42
N SER A 55 -14.41 -0.04 5.29
CA SER A 55 -15.38 0.86 5.91
C SER A 55 -16.80 0.68 5.37
N GLU A 56 -16.96 0.30 4.11
CA GLU A 56 -18.25 -0.05 3.51
C GLU A 56 -18.75 -1.41 4.01
N GLY A 57 -17.86 -2.41 4.11
CA GLY A 57 -18.15 -3.71 4.72
C GLY A 57 -18.62 -3.58 6.18
N GLU A 58 -18.02 -2.66 6.94
CA GLU A 58 -18.45 -2.31 8.29
C GLU A 58 -19.84 -1.67 8.33
N LYS A 59 -20.16 -0.79 7.36
CA LYS A 59 -21.50 -0.20 7.20
C LYS A 59 -22.58 -1.25 6.91
N SER A 60 -22.29 -2.27 6.11
CA SER A 60 -23.20 -3.41 5.92
C SER A 60 -23.27 -4.35 7.13
N SER A 61 -22.21 -4.45 7.95
CA SER A 61 -22.24 -5.22 9.20
C SER A 61 -23.06 -4.53 10.29
N CYS A 62 -23.04 -3.20 10.38
CA CYS A 62 -23.79 -2.47 11.41
C CYS A 62 -25.28 -2.30 11.08
N ILE A 63 -25.70 -2.37 9.81
CA ILE A 63 -27.13 -2.48 9.46
C ILE A 63 -27.68 -3.86 9.90
N GLN A 64 -26.87 -4.92 9.91
CA GLN A 64 -27.28 -6.23 10.47
C GLN A 64 -27.17 -6.32 12.00
N LYS A 65 -26.30 -5.52 12.64
CA LYS A 65 -26.13 -5.46 14.10
C LYS A 65 -27.15 -4.58 14.85
N ALA A 66 -28.21 -4.11 14.20
CA ALA A 66 -29.35 -3.53 14.90
C ALA A 66 -30.22 -4.58 15.62
N ASN A 67 -30.04 -5.87 15.30
CA ASN A 67 -30.74 -6.98 15.96
C ASN A 67 -29.76 -7.87 16.74
N GLY A 68 -29.40 -7.44 17.95
CA GLY A 68 -29.02 -8.33 19.05
C GLY A 68 -27.61 -8.94 19.03
N ASN A 69 -26.79 -8.46 19.98
CA ASN A 69 -25.60 -9.08 20.55
C ASN A 69 -24.38 -9.35 19.65
N CYS A 70 -23.33 -8.57 19.89
CA CYS A 70 -21.96 -8.95 19.55
C CYS A 70 -21.08 -8.76 20.78
N SER A 71 -20.86 -9.84 21.54
CA SER A 71 -19.75 -9.96 22.48
C SER A 71 -18.50 -10.33 21.69
N ILE A 72 -17.47 -9.49 21.75
CA ILE A 72 -16.16 -9.79 21.20
C ILE A 72 -15.27 -10.21 22.38
N PHE A 73 -15.04 -11.53 22.47
CA PHE A 73 -13.77 -12.11 22.95
C PHE A 73 -13.22 -12.92 21.79
#